data_AF-A0A2N1M1Y6-F1
#
_entry.id   AF-A0A2N1M1Y6-F1
#
_cell.length_a   1.000
_cell.length_b   1.000
_cell.length_c   1.000
_cell.angle_alpha   90.00
_cell.angle_beta   90.00
_cell.angle_gamma   90.00
#
_symmetry.space_group_name_H-M   'P 1'
#
loop_
_entity.id
_entity.type
_entity.pdbx_description
1 polymer ?
#
loop_
_entity_poly.entity_id
_entity_poly.type
_entity_poly.pdbx_seq_one_letter_code
_entity_poly.pdbx_strand_id
1 'polypeptide(L)'
;MDLLLESIGKFIAFITGSSLDQANKALENATEEFVWQIDEKLKRINSVLKVKVDYIITEKAKKEFTEAVSCWICNGNFNQDKKVWDHCHITGKFCVAAYSACNLKL
;
A
#
# COMPACT_ATOMS: atom_id res chain seq x y z
N MET A 1 11.06 20.61 19.22
CA MET A 1 11.07 19.16 18.97
C MET A 1 11.88 18.42 20.04
N ASP A 2 12.75 19.12 20.77
CA ASP A 2 13.74 18.53 21.68
C ASP A 2 13.27 18.18 23.11
N LEU A 3 12.26 18.87 23.66
CA LEU A 3 11.80 18.60 25.05
C LEU A 3 11.16 17.21 25.23
N LEU A 4 10.52 16.68 24.17
CA LEU A 4 9.88 15.37 24.19
C LEU A 4 10.93 14.25 24.17
N LEU A 5 11.94 14.37 23.31
CA LEU A 5 13.04 13.41 23.21
C LEU A 5 13.84 13.35 24.51
N GLU A 6 14.11 14.50 25.12
CA GLU A 6 14.81 14.58 26.41
C GLU A 6 14.00 13.94 27.54
N SER A 7 12.67 14.09 27.53
CA SER A 7 11.77 13.47 28.52
C SER A 7 11.69 11.95 28.34
N ILE A 8 11.65 11.47 27.10
CA ILE A 8 11.66 10.03 26.78
C ILE A 8 13.00 9.40 27.16
N GLY A 9 14.12 10.07 26.86
CA GLY A 9 15.46 9.62 27.25
C GLY A 9 15.63 9.46 28.75
N LYS A 10 15.18 10.44 29.54
CA LYS A 10 15.17 10.37 31.01
C LYS A 10 14.32 9.21 31.54
N PHE A 11 13.16 8.98 30.94
CA PHE A 11 12.29 7.87 31.31
C PHE A 11 12.92 6.50 30.98
N ILE A 12 13.53 6.36 29.81
CA ILE A 12 14.25 5.13 29.42
C ILE A 12 15.40 4.88 30.40
N ALA A 13 16.25 5.87 30.64
CA ALA A 13 17.37 5.76 31.58
C ALA A 13 16.91 5.33 32.99
N PHE A 14 15.79 5.87 33.46
CA PHE A 14 15.18 5.50 34.75
C PHE A 14 14.75 4.04 34.79
N ILE A 15 14.10 3.52 33.74
CA ILE A 15 13.60 2.14 33.70
C ILE A 15 14.74 1.14 33.51
N THR A 16 15.73 1.46 32.68
CA THR A 16 16.82 0.54 32.32
C THR A 16 17.99 0.60 33.30
N GLY A 17 18.06 1.64 34.14
CA GLY A 17 19.23 1.93 34.98
C GLY A 17 20.46 2.37 34.18
N SER A 18 20.32 2.71 32.90
CA SER A 18 21.43 3.18 32.07
C SER A 18 21.70 4.68 32.27
N SER A 19 22.85 5.16 31.80
CA SER A 19 23.08 6.61 31.74
C SER A 19 22.13 7.28 30.74
N LEU A 20 21.89 8.58 30.90
CA LEU A 20 21.09 9.36 29.97
C LEU A 20 21.67 9.31 28.55
N ASP A 21 22.99 9.40 28.40
CA ASP A 21 23.67 9.28 27.11
C ASP A 21 23.43 7.92 26.44
N GLN A 22 23.49 6.82 27.22
CA GLN A 22 23.20 5.48 26.71
C GLN A 22 21.74 5.34 26.27
N ALA A 23 20.81 5.90 27.04
CA ALA A 23 19.38 5.88 26.73
C ALA A 23 19.04 6.70 25.48
N ASN A 24 19.60 7.92 25.37
CA ASN A 24 19.41 8.79 24.22
C ASN A 24 19.98 8.15 22.94
N LYS A 25 21.20 7.61 23.02
CA LYS A 25 21.81 6.91 21.88
C LYS A 25 21.00 5.69 21.44
N ALA A 26 20.44 4.93 22.38
CA ALA A 26 19.56 3.81 22.05
C ALA A 26 18.27 4.26 21.37
N LEU A 27 17.68 5.37 21.82
CA LEU A 27 16.48 5.98 21.22
C LEU A 27 16.76 6.50 19.80
N GLU A 28 17.90 7.18 19.60
CA GLU A 28 18.36 7.65 18.29
C GLU A 28 18.53 6.48 17.32
N ASN A 29 19.30 5.46 17.71
CA ASN A 29 19.50 4.25 16.90
C ASN A 29 18.17 3.57 16.53
N ALA A 30 17.24 3.45 17.48
CA ALA A 30 15.93 2.85 17.23
C ALA A 30 15.09 3.69 16.26
N THR A 31 15.18 5.01 16.36
CA THR A 31 14.48 5.94 15.46
C THR A 31 15.05 5.88 14.06
N GLU A 32 16.38 5.87 13.92
CA GLU A 32 17.07 5.73 12.65
C GLU A 32 16.72 4.40 11.96
N GLU A 33 16.78 3.29 12.69
CA GLU A 33 16.42 1.96 12.18
C GLU A 33 14.96 1.91 11.74
N PHE A 34 14.04 2.51 12.51
CA PHE A 34 12.63 2.58 12.15
C PHE A 34 12.41 3.35 10.84
N VAL A 35 13.01 4.52 10.70
CA VAL A 35 12.91 5.35 9.50
C VAL A 35 13.53 4.63 8.29
N TRP A 36 14.69 4.01 8.47
CA TRP A 36 15.36 3.23 7.43
C TRP A 36 14.50 2.07 6.93
N GLN A 37 13.86 1.31 7.83
CA GLN A 37 12.97 0.23 7.43
C GLN A 37 11.73 0.71 6.68
N ILE A 38 11.19 1.88 7.02
CA ILE A 38 10.08 2.48 6.25
C ILE A 38 10.57 2.84 4.85
N ASP A 39 11.72 3.49 4.72
CA ASP A 39 12.29 3.88 3.43
C ASP A 39 12.57 2.66 2.53
N GLU A 40 13.17 1.61 3.07
CA GLU A 40 13.42 0.37 2.31
C GLU A 40 12.13 -0.32 1.87
N LYS A 41 11.10 -0.35 2.73
CA LYS A 41 9.78 -0.88 2.36
C LYS A 41 9.14 -0.05 1.25
N LEU A 42 9.23 1.28 1.33
CA LEU A 42 8.71 2.18 0.30
C LEU A 42 9.42 1.97 -1.04
N LYS A 43 10.76 1.88 -1.04
CA LYS A 43 11.55 1.56 -2.24
C LYS A 43 11.12 0.24 -2.85
N ARG A 44 10.90 -0.80 -2.04
CA ARG A 44 10.44 -2.10 -2.51
C ARG A 44 9.02 -2.06 -3.09
N ILE A 45 8.08 -1.38 -2.43
CA ILE A 45 6.72 -1.23 -2.95
C ILE A 45 6.77 -0.50 -4.30
N ASN A 46 7.51 0.60 -4.37
CA ASN A 46 7.64 1.39 -5.59
C ASN A 46 8.33 0.61 -6.72
N SER A 47 9.33 -0.23 -6.42
CA SER A 47 9.98 -1.05 -7.44
C SER A 47 9.03 -2.10 -8.03
N VAL A 48 8.17 -2.71 -7.20
CA VAL A 48 7.13 -3.65 -7.64
C VAL A 48 6.07 -2.93 -8.48
N LEU A 49 5.58 -1.77 -8.03
CA LEU A 49 4.51 -1.03 -8.72
C LEU A 49 4.97 -0.29 -9.98
N LYS A 50 6.27 0.00 -10.13
CA LYS A 50 6.83 0.64 -11.33
C LYS A 50 6.82 -0.27 -12.56
N VAL A 51 6.83 -1.59 -12.36
CA VAL A 51 6.80 -2.56 -13.45
C VAL A 51 5.40 -2.56 -14.06
N LYS A 52 5.30 -2.21 -15.35
CA LYS A 52 4.05 -2.41 -16.10
C LYS A 52 3.89 -3.89 -16.38
N VAL A 53 2.87 -4.49 -15.77
CA VAL A 53 2.49 -5.88 -16.01
C VAL A 53 1.36 -5.90 -17.04
N ASP A 54 1.54 -6.66 -18.11
CA ASP A 54 0.48 -6.87 -19.10
C ASP A 54 -0.67 -7.68 -18.49
N TYR A 55 -1.89 -7.35 -18.90
CA TYR A 55 -3.06 -8.07 -18.42
C TYR A 55 -3.14 -9.47 -19.04
N ILE A 56 -3.53 -10.44 -18.24
CA ILE A 56 -3.66 -11.84 -18.62
C ILE A 56 -5.12 -12.10 -19.01
N ILE A 57 -5.33 -12.48 -20.27
CA ILE A 57 -6.62 -12.94 -20.76
C ILE A 57 -6.73 -14.46 -20.53
N THR A 58 -7.75 -14.90 -19.79
CA THR A 58 -8.15 -16.32 -19.70
C THR A 58 -9.62 -16.47 -20.07
N GLU A 59 -10.04 -17.66 -20.50
CA GLU A 59 -11.46 -17.93 -20.82
C GLU A 59 -12.36 -17.74 -19.59
N LYS A 60 -11.88 -18.13 -18.40
CA LYS A 60 -12.60 -17.87 -17.15
C LYS A 60 -12.80 -16.37 -16.93
N ALA A 61 -11.74 -15.57 -17.07
CA ALA A 61 -11.85 -14.12 -16.89
C ALA A 61 -12.74 -13.47 -17.96
N LYS A 62 -12.71 -13.95 -19.21
CA LYS A 62 -13.61 -13.47 -20.26
C LYS A 62 -15.06 -13.72 -19.89
N LYS A 63 -15.34 -14.91 -19.34
CA LYS A 63 -16.67 -15.28 -18.87
C LYS A 63 -17.11 -14.39 -17.71
N GLU A 64 -16.29 -14.26 -16.66
CA GLU A 64 -16.57 -13.39 -15.50
C GLU A 64 -16.80 -11.94 -15.92
N PHE A 65 -15.94 -11.41 -16.80
CA PHE A 65 -16.12 -10.09 -17.35
C PHE A 65 -17.43 -9.99 -18.13
N THR A 66 -17.74 -10.94 -19.02
CA THR A 66 -18.98 -10.91 -19.83
C THR A 66 -20.23 -10.96 -18.96
N GLU A 67 -20.26 -11.86 -17.98
CA GLU A 67 -21.41 -12.13 -17.10
C GLU A 67 -21.65 -11.03 -16.06
N ALA A 68 -20.67 -10.17 -15.78
CA ALA A 68 -20.87 -9.06 -14.84
C ALA A 68 -21.97 -8.10 -15.32
N VAL A 69 -23.08 -8.00 -14.58
CA VAL A 69 -24.23 -7.15 -14.93
C VAL A 69 -24.18 -5.75 -14.32
N SER A 70 -23.33 -5.53 -13.31
CA SER A 70 -23.16 -4.26 -12.62
C SER A 70 -21.69 -3.93 -12.36
N CYS A 71 -21.41 -2.64 -12.21
CA CYS A 71 -20.10 -2.14 -11.82
C CYS A 71 -19.78 -2.56 -10.39
N TRP A 72 -18.61 -3.16 -10.18
CA TRP A 72 -18.16 -3.59 -8.85
C TRP A 72 -17.97 -2.45 -7.84
N ILE A 73 -17.77 -1.22 -8.32
CA ILE A 73 -17.45 -0.06 -7.46
C ILE A 73 -18.71 0.66 -6.99
N CYS A 74 -19.66 0.93 -7.89
CA CYS A 74 -20.87 1.71 -7.57
C CYS A 74 -22.16 0.88 -7.58
N ASN A 75 -22.08 -0.41 -7.90
CA ASN A 75 -23.19 -1.35 -8.03
C ASN A 75 -24.25 -0.96 -9.07
N GLY A 76 -23.99 0.06 -9.90
CA GLY A 76 -24.86 0.43 -11.00
C GLY A 76 -24.84 -0.63 -12.11
N ASN A 77 -26.01 -1.05 -12.57
CA ASN A 77 -26.15 -1.97 -13.71
C ASN A 77 -25.49 -1.39 -14.95
N PHE A 78 -24.89 -2.22 -15.81
CA PHE A 78 -24.32 -1.82 -17.09
C PHE A 78 -25.42 -1.62 -18.12
N ASN A 79 -25.68 -0.36 -18.48
CA ASN A 79 -26.87 -0.02 -19.27
C ASN A 79 -26.56 0.27 -20.73
N GLN A 80 -25.43 0.94 -21.01
CA GLN A 80 -25.02 1.30 -22.38
C GLN A 80 -23.62 1.92 -22.54
N ASP A 81 -22.74 1.96 -21.52
CA ASP A 81 -21.40 2.55 -21.71
C ASP A 81 -20.23 1.92 -20.93
N LYS A 82 -19.06 1.96 -21.61
CA LYS A 82 -17.69 1.57 -21.25
C LYS A 82 -17.53 0.78 -19.95
N LYS A 83 -18.03 -0.46 -19.96
CA LYS A 83 -17.58 -1.52 -19.07
C LYS A 83 -16.11 -1.79 -19.36
N VAL A 84 -15.24 -1.61 -18.38
CA VAL A 84 -13.79 -1.77 -18.49
C VAL A 84 -13.31 -2.96 -17.67
N TRP A 85 -12.28 -3.60 -18.20
CA TRP A 85 -11.61 -4.75 -17.61
C TRP A 85 -10.52 -4.27 -16.67
N ASP A 86 -10.81 -4.30 -15.37
CA ASP A 86 -9.79 -4.02 -14.36
C ASP A 86 -8.88 -5.24 -14.15
N HIS A 87 -7.60 -5.00 -13.91
CA HIS A 87 -6.63 -6.07 -13.68
C HIS A 87 -5.62 -5.71 -12.60
N CYS A 88 -5.11 -6.74 -11.92
CA CYS A 88 -4.10 -6.59 -10.90
C CYS A 88 -2.77 -6.15 -11.54
N HIS A 89 -2.26 -4.99 -11.17
CA HIS A 89 -0.96 -4.49 -11.66
C HIS A 89 0.26 -5.30 -11.21
N ILE A 90 0.10 -6.23 -10.27
CA ILE A 90 1.17 -7.14 -9.81
C ILE A 90 1.11 -8.48 -10.56
N THR A 91 -0.08 -9.02 -10.80
CA THR A 91 -0.25 -10.38 -11.34
C THR A 91 -0.78 -10.42 -12.77
N GLY A 92 -1.23 -9.29 -13.32
CA GLY A 92 -1.91 -9.18 -14.62
C GLY A 92 -3.32 -9.78 -14.64
N LYS A 93 -3.77 -10.49 -13.59
CA LYS A 93 -5.06 -11.18 -13.58
C LYS A 93 -6.23 -10.21 -13.54
N PHE A 94 -7.31 -10.58 -14.22
CA PHE A 94 -8.60 -9.89 -14.09
C PHE A 94 -9.02 -9.76 -12.62
N CYS A 95 -9.47 -8.57 -12.26
CA CYS A 95 -10.04 -8.29 -10.95
C CYS A 95 -11.55 -8.20 -11.06
N VAL A 96 -12.03 -7.16 -11.74
CA VAL A 96 -13.46 -6.81 -11.75
C VAL A 96 -13.87 -6.11 -13.05
N ALA A 97 -15.16 -6.13 -13.32
CA ALA A 97 -15.77 -5.25 -14.30
C ALA A 97 -16.23 -3.95 -13.61
N ALA A 98 -15.81 -2.82 -14.15
CA ALA A 98 -16.21 -1.50 -13.64
C ALA A 98 -16.66 -0.58 -14.77
N TYR A 99 -17.35 0.50 -14.41
CA TYR A 99 -17.48 1.63 -15.32
C TYR A 99 -16.13 2.32 -15.48
N SER A 100 -15.79 2.74 -16.70
CA SER A 100 -14.57 3.53 -16.96
C SER A 100 -14.41 4.71 -15.99
N ALA A 101 -15.48 5.49 -15.77
CA ALA A 101 -15.48 6.61 -14.84
C ALA A 101 -15.28 6.22 -13.36
N CYS A 102 -15.67 5.02 -12.97
CA CYS A 102 -15.41 4.49 -11.63
C CYS A 102 -13.98 3.94 -11.53
N ASN A 103 -13.49 3.28 -12.57
CA ASN A 103 -12.17 2.67 -12.61
C ASN A 103 -11.04 3.70 -12.56
N LEU A 104 -11.24 4.89 -13.11
CA LEU A 104 -10.25 5.98 -13.08
C LEU A 104 -10.07 6.59 -11.68
N LYS A 105 -10.89 6.20 -10.70
CA LYS A 105 -10.82 6.68 -9.31
C LYS A 105 -10.14 5.68 -8.37
N LEU A 106 -9.72 4.53 -8.90
CA LEU A 106 -8.90 3.52 -8.21
C LEU A 106 -7.42 3.78 -8.50
#